data_AF-A0A9X9F164-F1
#
_entry.id   AF-A0A9X9F164-F1
#
_cell.length_a   1.000
_cell.length_b   1.000
_cell.length_c   1.000
_cell.angle_alpha   90.00
_cell.angle_beta   90.00
_cell.angle_gamma   90.00
#
_symmetry.space_group_name_H-M   'P 1'
#
loop_
_entity.id
_entity.type
_entity.pdbx_description
1 polymer ?
#
loop_
_entity_poly.entity_id
_entity_poly.type
_entity_poly.pdbx_seq_one_letter_code
_entity_poly.pdbx_strand_id
1 'polypeptide(L)'
;ARANLKGDTSVFFSSIFLSQLISNFPTSILLSNFTSDWKALLLGVNIGGLGTIIASLASVISYKLFTQANGKESKAYLIKFSIY
;
A
#
# COMPACT_ATOMS: atom_id res chain seq x y z
N ALA A 1 -1.23 22.73 -10.06
CA ALA A 1 -2.05 22.01 -11.05
C ALA A 1 -2.60 20.75 -10.39
N ARG A 2 -3.92 20.60 -10.29
CA ARG A 2 -4.53 19.33 -9.83
C ARG A 2 -4.37 18.32 -10.97
N ALA A 3 -3.52 17.31 -10.80
CA ALA A 3 -3.45 16.21 -11.74
C ALA A 3 -4.80 15.47 -11.66
N ASN A 4 -5.67 15.70 -12.64
CA ASN A 4 -6.99 15.09 -12.70
C ASN A 4 -6.89 13.89 -13.63
N LEU A 5 -6.81 12.69 -13.04
CA LEU A 5 -6.85 11.43 -13.79
C LEU A 5 -8.27 11.24 -14.31
N LYS A 6 -8.56 11.80 -15.49
CA LYS A 6 -9.90 11.78 -16.12
C LYS A 6 -10.29 10.45 -16.75
N GLY A 7 -9.39 9.46 -16.81
CA GLY A 7 -9.66 8.17 -17.46
C GLY A 7 -9.66 7.02 -16.48
N ASP A 8 -10.77 6.28 -16.39
CA ASP A 8 -10.93 5.06 -15.57
C ASP A 8 -9.76 4.09 -15.74
N THR A 9 -9.30 3.88 -16.98
CA THR A 9 -8.17 3.00 -17.31
C THR A 9 -6.84 3.54 -16.75
N SER A 10 -6.63 4.86 -16.79
CA SER A 10 -5.41 5.48 -16.25
C SER A 10 -5.33 5.36 -14.73
N VAL A 11 -6.47 5.50 -14.04
CA VAL A 11 -6.60 5.31 -12.59
C VAL A 11 -6.34 3.85 -12.24
N PHE A 12 -6.91 2.92 -13.00
CA PHE A 12 -6.74 1.49 -12.80
C PHE A 12 -5.28 1.03 -12.93
N PHE A 13 -4.59 1.37 -14.01
CA PHE A 13 -3.18 0.98 -14.18
C PHE A 13 -2.24 1.70 -13.20
N SER A 14 -2.49 2.98 -12.93
CA SER A 14 -1.68 3.73 -11.95
C SER A 14 -1.82 3.15 -10.54
N SER A 15 -3.04 2.76 -10.15
CA SER A 15 -3.28 2.14 -8.85
C SER A 15 -2.68 0.75 -8.72
N ILE A 16 -2.65 -0.05 -9.79
CA ILE A 16 -1.93 -1.33 -9.83
C ILE A 16 -0.41 -1.14 -9.63
N PHE A 17 0.19 -0.16 -10.32
CA PHE A 17 1.62 0.07 -10.24
C PHE A 17 2.03 0.64 -8.87
N LEU A 18 1.29 1.63 -8.37
CA LEU A 18 1.57 2.21 -7.06
C LEU A 18 1.31 1.22 -5.92
N SER A 19 0.26 0.39 -6.00
CA SER A 19 -0.06 -0.55 -4.92
C SER A 19 0.95 -1.69 -4.80
N GLN A 20 1.68 -2.00 -5.88
CA GLN A 20 2.83 -2.91 -5.85
C GLN A 20 4.06 -2.34 -5.14
N LEU A 21 4.25 -1.01 -5.14
CA LEU A 21 5.42 -0.38 -4.51
C LEU A 21 5.16 0.11 -3.08
N ILE A 22 3.92 0.52 -2.77
CA ILE A 22 3.59 1.18 -1.50
C ILE A 22 2.68 0.32 -0.61
N SER A 23 1.83 -0.56 -1.18
CA SER A 23 0.68 -1.26 -0.56
C SER A 23 -0.67 -0.64 -0.89
N ASN A 24 -1.73 -1.45 -0.82
CA ASN A 24 -3.10 -1.12 -1.20
C ASN A 24 -3.66 0.08 -0.43
N PHE A 25 -3.47 0.10 0.89
CA PHE A 25 -4.04 1.12 1.77
C PHE A 25 -3.48 2.54 1.53
N PRO A 26 -2.15 2.78 1.61
CA PRO A 26 -1.59 4.10 1.38
C PRO A 26 -1.76 4.56 -0.09
N THR A 27 -1.73 3.62 -1.05
CA THR A 27 -1.99 3.92 -2.46
C THR A 27 -3.41 4.43 -2.70
N SER A 28 -4.40 3.81 -2.04
CA SER A 28 -5.80 4.25 -2.14
C SER A 28 -6.00 5.66 -1.57
N ILE A 29 -5.32 6.01 -0.48
CA ILE A 29 -5.39 7.35 0.12
C ILE A 29 -4.67 8.39 -0.74
N LEU A 30 -3.55 8.00 -1.36
CA LEU A 30 -2.78 8.90 -2.23
C LEU A 30 -3.55 9.21 -3.50
N LEU A 31 -4.05 8.19 -4.20
CA LEU A 31 -4.74 8.35 -5.49
C LEU A 31 -6.17 8.87 -5.37
N SER A 32 -6.84 8.74 -4.22
CA SER A 32 -8.17 9.32 -4.00
C SER A 32 -8.17 10.85 -4.05
N ASN A 33 -7.02 11.51 -3.83
CA ASN A 33 -6.87 12.96 -4.03
C ASN A 33 -6.71 13.36 -5.51
N PHE A 34 -6.49 12.40 -6.42
CA PHE A 34 -6.21 12.63 -7.84
C PHE A 34 -7.29 12.07 -8.79
N THR A 35 -8.27 11.32 -8.26
CA THR A 35 -9.41 10.79 -9.02
C THR A 35 -10.70 10.74 -8.19
N SER A 36 -11.84 10.87 -8.85
CA SER A 36 -13.17 10.64 -8.27
C SER A 36 -13.68 9.21 -8.51
N ASP A 37 -13.01 8.44 -9.39
CA ASP A 37 -13.40 7.09 -9.79
C ASP A 37 -12.92 6.03 -8.79
N TRP A 38 -13.62 6.00 -7.66
CA TRP A 38 -13.34 5.08 -6.56
C TRP A 38 -13.39 3.60 -6.98
N LYS A 39 -14.21 3.25 -7.99
CA LYS A 39 -14.33 1.87 -8.48
C LYS A 39 -13.05 1.40 -9.18
N ALA A 40 -12.57 2.19 -10.14
CA ALA A 40 -11.35 1.90 -10.88
C ALA A 40 -10.14 1.89 -9.95
N LEU A 41 -10.10 2.83 -9.00
CA LEU A 41 -9.09 2.89 -7.94
C LEU A 41 -9.11 1.63 -7.06
N LEU A 42 -10.26 1.24 -6.53
CA LEU A 42 -10.40 0.09 -5.63
C LEU A 42 -10.05 -1.23 -6.33
N LEU A 43 -10.52 -1.41 -7.57
CA LEU A 43 -10.19 -2.57 -8.39
C LEU A 43 -8.69 -2.64 -8.67
N GLY A 44 -8.07 -1.53 -9.06
CA GLY A 44 -6.65 -1.49 -9.38
C GLY A 44 -5.74 -1.67 -8.16
N VAL A 45 -6.05 -1.05 -7.02
CA VAL A 45 -5.27 -1.32 -5.79
C VAL A 45 -5.41 -2.77 -5.34
N ASN A 46 -6.62 -3.35 -5.34
CA ASN A 46 -6.81 -4.76 -4.93
C ASN A 46 -6.06 -5.73 -5.84
N ILE A 47 -6.15 -5.53 -7.16
CA ILE A 47 -5.44 -6.36 -8.14
C ILE A 47 -3.93 -6.19 -8.02
N GLY A 48 -3.43 -4.95 -7.91
CA GLY A 48 -1.99 -4.73 -7.74
C GLY A 48 -1.46 -5.27 -6.42
N GLY A 49 -2.28 -5.30 -5.36
CA GLY A 49 -1.91 -5.85 -4.05
C GLY A 49 -1.71 -7.36 -3.99
N LEU A 50 -2.33 -8.11 -4.90
CA LEU A 50 -2.13 -9.56 -5.00
C LEU A 50 -0.72 -9.93 -5.49
N GLY A 51 -0.01 -8.98 -6.13
CA GLY A 51 1.38 -9.16 -6.59
C GLY A 51 2.45 -8.71 -5.59
N THR A 52 2.05 -8.19 -4.43
CA THR A 52 2.94 -7.41 -3.58
C THR A 52 3.50 -8.22 -2.40
N ILE A 53 4.82 -8.39 -2.32
CA ILE A 53 5.57 -8.98 -1.19
C ILE A 53 5.68 -7.98 -0.01
N ILE A 54 4.66 -7.15 0.21
CA ILE A 54 4.68 -6.20 1.32
C ILE A 54 3.94 -6.86 2.46
N ALA A 55 4.74 -7.44 3.37
CA ALA A 55 4.37 -7.66 4.75
C ALA A 55 3.46 -6.51 5.18
N SER A 56 2.21 -6.86 5.47
CA SER A 56 1.07 -5.98 5.68
C SER A 56 1.46 -4.62 6.27
N LEU A 57 0.84 -3.53 5.82
CA LEU A 57 1.03 -2.20 6.43
C LEU A 57 0.83 -2.28 7.95
N ALA A 58 -0.05 -3.16 8.44
CA ALA A 58 -0.19 -3.46 9.85
C ALA A 58 1.10 -4.00 10.49
N SER A 59 1.82 -4.92 9.83
CA SER A 59 3.12 -5.44 10.24
C SER A 59 4.20 -4.36 10.24
N VAL A 60 4.20 -3.46 9.25
CA VAL A 60 5.16 -2.33 9.19
C VAL A 60 4.86 -1.27 10.26
N ILE A 61 3.59 -0.95 10.50
CA ILE A 61 3.17 -0.03 11.58
C ILE A 61 3.52 -0.64 12.94
N SER A 62 3.20 -1.93 13.14
CA SER A 62 3.49 -2.66 14.38
C SER A 62 5.01 -2.77 14.60
N TYR A 63 5.78 -3.02 13.55
CA TYR A 63 7.24 -2.96 13.58
C TYR A 63 7.74 -1.57 13.99
N LYS A 64 7.21 -0.50 13.39
CA LYS A 64 7.62 0.87 13.70
C LYS A 64 7.32 1.22 15.17
N LEU A 65 6.14 0.87 15.69
CA LEU A 65 5.81 1.01 17.11
C LEU A 65 6.74 0.19 18.01
N PHE A 66 7.04 -1.06 17.63
CA PHE A 66 7.88 -1.96 18.42
C PHE A 66 9.35 -1.51 18.43
N THR A 67 9.90 -1.07 17.30
CA THR A 67 11.26 -0.52 17.20
C THR A 67 11.44 0.77 18.00
N GLN A 68 10.40 1.61 18.05
CA GLN A 68 10.40 2.84 18.83
C GLN A 68 10.36 2.57 20.34
N ALA A 69 9.74 1.46 20.76
CA ALA A 69 9.68 1.04 22.17
C ALA A 69 10.90 0.19 22.60
N ASN A 70 11.48 -0.64 21.72
CA ASN A 70 12.54 -1.61 22.03
C ASN A 70 13.56 -1.71 20.89
N GLY A 71 14.54 -0.81 20.87
CA GLY A 71 15.47 -0.60 19.74
C GLY A 71 16.50 -1.71 19.44
N LYS A 72 16.45 -2.90 20.06
CA LYS A 72 17.51 -3.93 19.91
C LYS A 72 17.10 -5.26 19.22
N GLU A 73 15.81 -5.54 19.01
CA GLU A 73 15.33 -6.87 18.55
C GLU A 73 14.46 -6.80 17.27
N SER A 74 14.57 -5.73 16.50
CA SER A 74 13.61 -5.41 15.44
C SER A 74 13.61 -6.41 14.28
N LYS A 75 14.77 -6.87 13.80
CA LYS A 75 14.84 -7.77 12.64
C LYS A 75 14.20 -9.15 12.89
N ALA A 76 14.25 -9.66 14.12
CA ALA A 76 13.65 -10.94 14.48
C ALA A 76 12.10 -10.91 14.43
N TYR A 77 11.49 -9.76 14.74
CA TYR A 77 10.04 -9.60 14.71
C TYR A 77 9.46 -9.66 13.28
N LEU A 78 10.14 -9.03 12.31
CA LEU A 78 9.72 -9.07 10.90
C LEU A 78 9.81 -10.47 10.30
N ILE A 79 10.88 -11.21 10.62
CA ILE A 79 11.04 -12.59 10.15
C ILE A 79 9.96 -13.49 10.78
N LYS A 80 9.70 -13.36 12.08
CA LYS A 80 8.69 -14.15 12.77
C LYS A 80 7.26 -13.88 12.29
N PHE A 81 6.95 -12.64 11.92
CA PHE A 81 5.66 -12.26 11.35
C PHE A 81 5.50 -12.67 9.87
N SER A 82 6.61 -12.82 9.14
CA SER A 82 6.57 -13.24 7.73
C SER A 82 6.59 -14.76 7.54
N ILE A 83 6.94 -15.53 8.58
CA ILE A 83 7.02 -17.00 8.56
C ILE A 83 5.78 -17.66 9.20
N TYR A 84 5.11 -16.98 10.13
CA TYR A 84 3.87 -17.48 10.76
C TYR A 84 2.64 -16.96 10.01
#